data_AF-A0A8S3EDY7-F1
#
_entry.id   AF-A0A8S3EDY7-F1
#
_cell.length_a   1.000
_cell.length_b   1.000
_cell.length_c   1.000
_cell.angle_alpha   90.00
_cell.angle_beta   90.00
_cell.angle_gamma   90.00
#
_symmetry.space_group_name_H-M   'P 1'
#
loop_
_entity.id
_entity.type
_entity.pdbx_description
1 polymer ?
#
loop_
_entity_poly.entity_id
_entity_poly.type
_entity_poly.pdbx_seq_one_letter_code
_entity_poly.pdbx_strand_id
1 'polypeptide(L)'
;WNGGPVATVGPILPLNAWHHIGFTYSSTNGVCLYINGTLYSTSGSFSYSASNGLATICLAGNFGIGCSPGYGGSFTGALDEFFLYSRELASSEIFTLANLY
;
A
#
# COMPACT_ATOMS: atom_id res chain seq x y z
N TRP A 1 -8.21 -10.77 -13.03
CA TRP A 1 -9.18 -11.01 -11.94
C TRP A 1 -10.41 -10.18 -12.23
N ASN A 2 -11.61 -10.78 -12.17
CA ASN A 2 -12.91 -10.10 -12.34
C ASN A 2 -13.71 -10.08 -11.01
N GLY A 3 -13.05 -10.31 -9.86
CA GLY A 3 -13.67 -10.30 -8.52
C GLY A 3 -13.77 -8.88 -7.94
N GLY A 4 -14.42 -8.69 -6.79
CA GLY A 4 -14.58 -7.38 -6.14
C GLY A 4 -13.40 -6.98 -5.26
N PRO A 5 -13.19 -5.69 -4.95
CA PRO A 5 -11.93 -5.07 -4.47
C PRO A 5 -10.98 -5.96 -3.66
N VAL A 6 -9.70 -6.06 -4.08
CA VAL A 6 -8.64 -6.67 -3.25
C VAL A 6 -8.17 -5.62 -2.24
N ALA A 7 -8.37 -5.90 -0.96
CA ALA A 7 -7.95 -5.01 0.12
C ALA A 7 -7.05 -5.76 1.10
N THR A 8 -5.98 -5.09 1.53
CA THR A 8 -5.21 -5.47 2.72
C THR A 8 -5.42 -4.36 3.75
N VAL A 9 -5.81 -4.73 4.97
CA VAL A 9 -6.04 -3.78 6.05
C VAL A 9 -4.85 -3.84 7.01
N GLY A 10 -4.23 -2.68 7.24
CA GLY A 10 -3.08 -2.57 8.16
C GLY A 10 -3.48 -2.61 9.62
N PRO A 11 -2.49 -2.67 10.54
CA PRO A 11 -2.73 -2.56 11.97
C PRO A 11 -3.14 -1.14 12.36
N ILE A 12 -3.63 -0.99 13.59
CA ILE A 12 -3.72 0.33 14.23
C ILE A 12 -2.30 0.79 14.54
N LEU A 13 -1.91 1.94 14.01
CA LEU A 13 -0.58 2.52 14.22
C LEU A 13 -0.59 3.50 15.40
N PRO A 14 0.46 3.52 16.24
CA PRO A 14 0.67 4.56 17.22
C PRO A 14 0.71 5.95 16.58
N LEU A 15 -0.03 6.90 17.16
CA LEU A 15 -0.05 8.29 16.71
C LEU A 15 1.25 9.01 17.05
N ASN A 16 1.53 10.10 16.32
CA ASN A 16 2.69 10.98 16.54
C ASN A 16 4.05 10.28 16.41
N ALA A 17 4.13 9.26 15.57
CA ALA A 17 5.36 8.57 15.20
C ALA A 17 5.41 8.38 13.68
N TRP A 18 6.61 8.40 13.11
CA TRP A 18 6.83 8.00 11.73
C TRP A 18 6.70 6.49 11.60
N HIS A 19 6.00 6.04 10.58
CA HIS A 19 5.88 4.63 10.21
C HIS A 19 6.18 4.49 8.73
N HIS A 20 7.06 3.56 8.39
CA HIS A 20 7.30 3.21 7.01
C HIS A 20 6.20 2.24 6.54
N ILE A 21 5.50 2.60 5.47
CA ILE A 21 4.44 1.78 4.86
C ILE A 21 4.87 1.37 3.45
N GLY A 22 4.94 0.05 3.21
CA GLY A 22 5.28 -0.51 1.91
C GLY A 22 4.13 -1.33 1.34
N PHE A 23 3.85 -1.15 0.05
CA PHE A 23 2.99 -2.04 -0.72
C PHE A 23 3.76 -2.60 -1.91
N THR A 24 3.69 -3.91 -2.10
CA THR A 24 4.15 -4.54 -3.34
C THR A 24 3.02 -5.30 -4.01
N TYR A 25 3.19 -5.55 -5.30
CA TYR A 25 2.30 -6.42 -6.06
C TYR A 25 3.07 -7.29 -7.04
N SER A 26 2.77 -8.58 -7.05
CA SER A 26 3.06 -9.48 -8.17
C SER A 26 1.93 -10.49 -8.34
N SER A 27 1.86 -11.15 -9.50
CA SER A 27 0.86 -12.20 -9.72
C SER A 27 1.05 -13.42 -8.81
N THR A 28 2.30 -13.67 -8.39
CA THR A 28 2.68 -14.80 -7.51
C THR A 28 2.38 -14.50 -6.04
N ASN A 29 2.72 -13.32 -5.54
CA ASN A 29 2.57 -12.99 -4.11
C ASN A 29 1.27 -12.23 -3.81
N GLY A 30 0.60 -11.70 -4.83
CA GLY A 30 -0.52 -10.80 -4.65
C GLY A 30 -0.06 -9.43 -4.15
N VAL A 31 -0.95 -8.73 -3.45
CA VAL A 31 -0.62 -7.49 -2.74
C VAL A 31 -0.03 -7.86 -1.40
N CYS A 32 1.18 -7.37 -1.11
CA CYS A 32 1.80 -7.51 0.21
C CYS A 32 1.92 -6.13 0.87
N LEU A 33 1.45 -6.04 2.12
CA LEU A 33 1.55 -4.87 2.98
C LEU A 33 2.68 -5.08 3.99
N TYR A 34 3.58 -4.10 4.05
CA TYR A 34 4.70 -4.05 4.97
C TYR A 34 4.55 -2.84 5.90
N ILE A 35 4.82 -3.05 7.19
CA ILE A 35 4.84 -2.01 8.22
C ILE A 35 6.22 -2.04 8.85
N ASN A 36 6.91 -0.89 8.87
CA ASN A 36 8.26 -0.74 9.44
C ASN A 36 9.22 -1.83 8.94
N GLY A 37 9.21 -2.07 7.63
CA GLY A 37 10.09 -3.02 6.95
C GLY A 37 9.67 -4.49 7.03
N THR A 38 8.66 -4.84 7.83
CA THR A 38 8.23 -6.22 8.07
C THR A 38 6.94 -6.53 7.34
N LEU A 39 6.85 -7.70 6.70
CA LEU A 39 5.60 -8.16 6.06
C LEU A 39 4.51 -8.31 7.12
N TYR A 40 3.40 -7.61 6.94
CA TYR A 40 2.26 -7.63 7.84
C TYR A 40 1.11 -8.48 7.30
N SER A 41 0.77 -8.32 6.02
CA SER A 41 -0.35 -9.04 5.40
C SER A 41 -0.12 -9.24 3.91
N THR A 42 -0.77 -10.26 3.35
CA THR A 42 -0.81 -10.52 1.91
C THR A 42 -2.22 -10.93 1.50
N SER A 43 -2.63 -10.53 0.29
CA SER A 43 -3.86 -11.02 -0.33
C SER A 43 -3.76 -12.46 -0.84
N GLY A 44 -2.54 -13.01 -0.93
CA GLY A 44 -2.24 -14.22 -1.69
C GLY A 44 -2.26 -13.99 -3.21
N SER A 45 -1.78 -14.98 -3.96
CA SER A 45 -1.59 -14.90 -5.42
C SER A 45 -2.86 -14.51 -6.17
N PHE A 46 -2.77 -13.49 -7.03
CA PHE A 46 -3.82 -13.20 -8.01
C PHE A 46 -3.27 -12.39 -9.18
N SER A 47 -3.88 -12.55 -10.35
CA SER A 47 -3.55 -11.76 -11.53
C SER A 47 -4.50 -10.57 -11.67
N TYR A 48 -3.97 -9.36 -11.58
CA TYR A 48 -4.64 -8.14 -11.94
C TYR A 48 -4.66 -8.01 -13.47
N SER A 49 -5.85 -7.76 -14.03
CA SER A 49 -5.98 -7.39 -15.44
C SER A 49 -6.16 -5.89 -15.47
N ALA A 50 -5.12 -5.16 -15.86
CA ALA A 50 -5.23 -3.72 -16.03
C ALA A 50 -6.28 -3.42 -17.13
N SER A 51 -7.10 -2.39 -16.90
CA SER A 51 -7.83 -1.77 -18.00
C SER A 51 -6.88 -0.84 -18.76
N ASN A 52 -7.25 -0.43 -19.98
CA ASN A 52 -6.48 0.58 -20.72
C ASN A 52 -6.64 2.01 -20.15
N GLY A 53 -7.18 2.15 -18.94
CA GLY A 53 -7.38 3.43 -18.27
C GLY A 53 -6.14 3.87 -17.47
N LEU A 54 -6.16 5.13 -17.03
CA LEU A 54 -5.16 5.64 -16.09
C LEU A 54 -5.32 4.96 -14.73
N ALA A 55 -4.21 4.49 -14.17
CA ALA A 55 -4.15 4.05 -12.78
C ALA A 55 -3.86 5.25 -11.88
N THR A 56 -4.71 5.45 -10.87
CA THR A 56 -4.54 6.52 -9.87
C THR A 56 -4.02 5.90 -8.59
N ILE A 57 -2.89 6.42 -8.09
CA ILE A 57 -2.41 6.13 -6.73
C ILE A 57 -2.90 7.26 -5.84
N CYS A 58 -3.61 6.90 -4.77
CA CYS A 58 -4.12 7.87 -3.82
C CYS A 58 -3.43 7.67 -2.48
N LEU A 59 -2.71 8.71 -2.06
CA LEU A 59 -2.06 8.78 -0.76
C LEU A 59 -2.91 9.70 0.12
N ALA A 60 -3.04 9.38 1.41
CA ALA A 60 -3.70 10.27 2.37
C ALA A 60 -5.10 10.74 1.92
N GLY A 61 -5.86 9.85 1.27
CA GLY A 61 -7.13 10.19 0.62
C GLY A 61 -8.16 10.84 1.55
N ASN A 62 -8.97 11.72 0.99
CA ASN A 62 -10.13 12.32 1.65
C ASN A 62 -11.42 11.65 1.18
N PHE A 63 -12.44 11.65 2.03
CA PHE A 63 -13.80 11.28 1.68
C PHE A 63 -14.30 12.10 0.48
N GLY A 64 -14.79 11.43 -0.57
CA GLY A 64 -15.43 12.08 -1.73
C GLY A 64 -14.56 12.32 -2.97
N ILE A 65 -13.24 12.15 -2.92
CA ILE A 65 -12.39 12.19 -4.11
C ILE A 65 -11.93 10.77 -4.42
N GLY A 66 -12.54 10.11 -5.42
CA GLY A 66 -12.02 8.99 -6.24
C GLY A 66 -11.34 7.77 -5.58
N CYS A 67 -11.14 7.78 -4.26
CA CYS A 67 -10.14 6.99 -3.54
C CYS A 67 -10.70 6.33 -2.29
N SER A 68 -11.98 6.54 -1.95
CA SER A 68 -12.53 6.06 -0.67
C SER A 68 -13.39 4.80 -0.88
N PRO A 69 -13.01 3.66 -0.29
CA PRO A 69 -13.94 2.61 0.03
C PRO A 69 -14.62 2.97 1.38
N GLY A 70 -15.52 3.95 1.38
CA GLY A 70 -16.54 4.12 2.43
C GLY A 70 -16.10 4.48 3.87
N TYR A 71 -14.81 4.57 4.20
CA TYR A 71 -14.36 4.96 5.54
C TYR A 71 -14.23 6.50 5.63
N GLY A 72 -15.09 7.12 6.45
CA GLY A 72 -15.12 8.56 6.66
C GLY A 72 -13.88 9.07 7.38
N GLY A 73 -13.22 10.09 6.83
CA GLY A 73 -12.08 10.77 7.43
C GLY A 73 -11.10 11.30 6.39
N SER A 74 -10.39 12.37 6.73
CA SER A 74 -9.22 12.85 5.98
C SER A 74 -7.97 12.43 6.74
N PHE A 75 -6.92 12.01 6.03
CA PHE A 75 -5.63 11.77 6.67
C PHE A 75 -5.12 13.05 7.31
N THR A 76 -4.79 12.99 8.60
CA THR A 76 -4.25 14.10 9.37
C THR A 76 -2.88 13.70 9.89
N GLY A 77 -1.84 14.07 9.15
CA GLY A 77 -0.45 13.72 9.44
C GLY A 77 0.48 14.26 8.35
N ALA A 78 1.73 13.81 8.37
CA ALA A 78 2.71 14.10 7.34
C ALA A 78 3.03 12.83 6.54
N LEU A 79 3.38 13.03 5.27
CA LEU A 79 3.98 12.01 4.42
C LEU A 79 5.37 12.52 4.04
N ASP A 80 6.33 11.61 3.97
CA ASP A 80 7.67 11.91 3.49
C ASP A 80 8.21 10.73 2.68
N GLU A 81 9.18 10.99 1.80
CA GLU A 81 9.90 10.01 1.00
C GLU A 81 9.01 9.02 0.22
N PHE A 82 8.31 9.54 -0.80
CA PHE A 82 7.48 8.71 -1.68
C PHE A 82 8.27 8.07 -2.82
N PHE A 83 8.24 6.73 -2.87
CA PHE A 83 8.84 5.94 -3.94
C PHE A 83 7.80 5.10 -4.68
N LEU A 84 8.01 4.94 -5.98
CA LEU A 84 7.23 4.04 -6.83
C LEU A 84 8.16 3.23 -7.72
N TYR A 85 7.98 1.91 -7.75
CA TYR A 85 8.80 0.98 -8.52
C TYR A 85 7.96 0.24 -9.55
N SER A 86 8.55 -0.05 -10.71
CA SER A 86 7.93 -0.82 -11.78
C SER A 86 8.01 -2.35 -11.59
N ARG A 87 8.38 -2.79 -10.37
CA ARG A 87 8.51 -4.19 -9.99
C ARG A 87 8.14 -4.39 -8.53
N GLU A 88 7.88 -5.64 -8.17
CA GLU A 88 7.87 -6.06 -6.77
C GLU A 88 9.29 -5.90 -6.18
N LEU A 89 9.36 -5.24 -5.02
CA LEU A 89 10.57 -5.22 -4.20
C LEU A 89 10.62 -6.47 -3.32
N ALA A 90 11.82 -7.01 -3.12
CA ALA A 90 12.03 -8.08 -2.15
C ALA A 90 11.85 -7.56 -0.72
N SER A 91 11.48 -8.46 0.20
CA SER A 91 11.30 -8.10 1.62
C SER A 91 12.55 -7.45 2.24
N SER A 92 13.75 -7.86 1.83
CA SER A 92 15.02 -7.27 2.28
C SER A 92 15.23 -5.84 1.77
N GLU A 93 14.76 -5.52 0.57
CA GLU A 93 14.83 -4.16 0.02
C GLU A 93 13.89 -3.23 0.79
N ILE A 94 12.67 -3.70 1.07
CA ILE A 94 11.69 -2.96 1.87
C ILE A 94 12.20 -2.75 3.29
N PHE A 95 12.79 -3.79 3.89
CA PHE A 95 13.42 -3.67 5.20
C PHE A 95 14.53 -2.62 5.20
N THR A 96 15.35 -2.59 4.16
CA THR A 96 16.43 -1.59 4.03
C THR A 96 15.87 -0.18 3.92
N LEU A 97 14.85 0.03 3.07
CA LEU A 97 14.17 1.34 2.94
C LEU A 97 13.56 1.83 4.25
N ALA A 98 12.96 0.92 5.03
CA ALA A 98 12.36 1.26 6.31
C ALA A 98 13.35 1.68 7.41
N ASN A 99 14.66 1.42 7.20
CA ASN A 99 15.71 1.72 8.17
C ASN A 99 16.76 2.70 7.61
N LEU A 100 16.49 3.33 6.46
CA LEU A 100 17.44 4.24 5.81
C LEU A 100 17.45 5.64 6.45
N TYR A 101 16.43 5.95 7.27
CA TYR A 101 16.20 7.19 8.00
C TYR A 101 15.60 6.90 9.39
#